data_AF-A0A1F8QKU8-F1
#
_entry.id   AF-A0A1F8QKU8-F1
#
_cell.length_a   1.000
_cell.length_b   1.000
_cell.length_c   1.000
_cell.angle_alpha   90.00
_cell.angle_beta   90.00
_cell.angle_gamma   90.00
#
_symmetry.space_group_name_H-M   'P 1'
#
loop_
_entity.id
_entity.type
_entity.pdbx_description
1 polymer ?
#
loop_
_entity_poly.entity_id
_entity_poly.type
_entity_poly.pdbx_seq_one_letter_code
_entity_poly.pdbx_strand_id
1 'polypeptide(L)'
;MSLEAAAAGCRVVTTSIGSAQDYFGDLAWYCYPNDRSSIRKAVEQALQAPSSDTLRRRVLTEFTWERAAQATLHSYQQVLTTEVKG
;
A
#
# COMPACT_ATOMS: atom_id res chain seq x y z
N MET A 1 -9.28 -3.83 1.35
CA MET A 1 -10.07 -2.89 0.51
C MET A 1 -9.20 -1.95 -0.34
N SER A 2 -8.19 -1.25 0.21
CA SER A 2 -7.39 -0.28 -0.57
C SER A 2 -6.42 -0.93 -1.59
N LEU A 3 -5.84 -2.09 -1.27
CA LEU A 3 -4.98 -2.83 -2.20
C LEU A 3 -5.77 -3.35 -3.41
N GLU A 4 -6.98 -3.83 -3.16
CA GLU A 4 -7.90 -4.33 -4.20
C GLU A 4 -8.37 -3.18 -5.09
N ALA A 5 -8.69 -2.01 -4.52
CA ALA A 5 -9.02 -0.83 -5.30
C ALA A 5 -7.84 -0.37 -6.19
N ALA A 6 -6.63 -0.35 -5.64
CA ALA A 6 -5.42 -0.06 -6.40
C ALA A 6 -5.18 -1.08 -7.52
N ALA A 7 -5.33 -2.38 -7.25
CA ALA A 7 -5.20 -3.44 -8.25
C ALA A 7 -6.25 -3.34 -9.37
N ALA A 8 -7.44 -2.84 -9.05
CA ALA A 8 -8.50 -2.54 -10.02
C ALA A 8 -8.25 -1.26 -10.84
N GLY A 9 -7.19 -0.51 -10.56
CA GLY A 9 -6.83 0.72 -11.28
C GLY A 9 -7.50 1.98 -10.74
N CYS A 10 -8.08 1.92 -9.54
CA CYS A 10 -8.65 3.10 -8.89
C CYS A 10 -7.56 4.01 -8.32
N ARG A 11 -7.84 5.32 -8.34
CA ARG A 11 -7.10 6.29 -7.52
C ARG A 11 -7.44 6.06 -6.05
N VAL A 12 -6.44 6.00 -5.19
CA VAL A 12 -6.64 5.71 -3.76
C VAL A 12 -6.49 7.00 -2.95
N VAL A 13 -7.56 7.38 -2.25
CA VAL A 13 -7.52 8.38 -1.18
C VAL A 13 -7.63 7.64 0.14
N THR A 14 -6.70 7.87 1.06
CA THR A 14 -6.67 7.17 2.36
C THR A 14 -6.07 8.05 3.45
N THR A 15 -6.10 7.57 4.69
CA THR A 15 -5.52 8.30 5.82
C THR A 15 -3.99 8.25 5.79
N SER A 16 -3.32 9.32 6.21
CA SER A 16 -1.87 9.33 6.46
C SER A 16 -1.46 8.52 7.69
N ILE A 17 -2.42 8.09 8.50
CA ILE A 17 -2.19 7.33 9.73
C ILE A 17 -2.20 5.82 9.42
N GLY A 18 -1.19 5.10 9.89
CA GLY A 18 -1.05 3.65 9.73
C GLY A 18 -0.08 3.28 8.61
N SER A 19 -0.27 2.10 8.02
CA SER A 19 0.69 1.51 7.09
C SER A 19 0.40 1.78 5.62
N ALA A 20 -0.62 2.59 5.30
CA ALA A 20 -0.98 2.87 3.91
C ALA A 20 0.18 3.49 3.09
N GLN A 21 1.07 4.21 3.76
CA GLN A 21 2.27 4.77 3.13
C GLN A 21 3.32 3.71 2.80
N ASP A 22 3.39 2.62 3.57
CA ASP A 22 4.30 1.50 3.30
C ASP A 22 3.92 0.79 1.99
N TYR A 23 2.61 0.66 1.72
CA TYR A 23 2.11 0.03 0.49
C TYR A 23 2.15 0.98 -0.71
N PHE A 24 1.68 2.22 -0.56
CA PHE A 24 1.41 3.08 -1.71
C PHE A 24 2.46 4.16 -1.94
N GLY A 25 3.29 4.49 -0.94
CA GLY A 25 4.24 5.60 -1.02
C GLY A 25 3.58 6.88 -1.55
N ASP A 26 4.22 7.56 -2.49
CA ASP A 26 3.67 8.80 -3.07
C ASP A 26 2.65 8.57 -4.21
N LEU A 27 2.17 7.34 -4.39
CA LEU A 27 1.24 6.98 -5.47
C LEU A 27 -0.24 7.02 -5.04
N ALA A 28 -0.53 7.40 -3.79
CA ALA A 28 -1.86 7.63 -3.27
C ALA A 28 -2.00 9.06 -2.72
N TRP A 29 -3.25 9.48 -2.48
CA TRP A 29 -3.54 10.75 -1.83
C TRP A 29 -3.89 10.53 -0.37
N TYR A 30 -3.30 11.35 0.50
CA TYR A 30 -3.42 11.19 1.94
C TYR A 30 -4.19 12.33 2.57
N CYS A 31 -5.04 12.01 3.55
CA CYS A 31 -5.77 12.96 4.36
C CYS A 31 -5.68 12.64 5.85
N TYR A 32 -6.01 13.61 6.70
CA TYR A 32 -6.24 13.37 8.13
C TYR A 32 -7.72 13.00 8.36
N PRO A 33 -8.02 11.87 9.02
CA PRO A 33 -9.38 11.35 9.09
C PRO A 33 -10.33 12.20 9.95
N ASN A 34 -9.78 13.01 10.85
CA ASN A 34 -10.53 13.96 11.69
C ASN A 34 -10.58 15.38 11.12
N ASP A 35 -10.09 15.60 9.90
CA ASP A 35 -10.09 16.91 9.24
C ASP A 35 -10.86 16.84 7.91
N ARG A 36 -12.07 17.42 7.93
CA ARG A 36 -12.96 17.49 6.76
C ARG A 36 -12.34 18.25 5.59
N SER A 37 -11.53 19.28 5.86
CA SER A 37 -10.87 20.07 4.83
C SER A 37 -9.77 19.26 4.14
N SER A 38 -9.01 18.49 4.92
CA SER A 38 -7.98 17.56 4.44
C SER A 38 -8.58 16.49 3.52
N ILE A 39 -9.70 15.86 3.94
CA ILE A 39 -10.41 14.86 3.13
C ILE A 39 -10.86 15.46 1.79
N ARG A 40 -11.54 16.61 1.83
CA ARG A 40 -11.98 17.31 0.61
C ARG A 40 -10.82 17.56 -0.35
N LYS A 41 -9.73 18.14 0.16
CA LYS A 41 -8.55 18.48 -0.64
C LYS A 41 -7.94 17.24 -1.30
N ALA A 42 -7.78 16.14 -0.57
CA ALA A 42 -7.21 14.91 -1.11
C ALA A 42 -8.09 14.31 -2.22
N VAL A 43 -9.41 14.33 -2.07
CA VAL A 43 -10.36 13.86 -3.09
C VAL A 43 -10.32 14.75 -4.34
N GLU A 44 -10.35 16.07 -4.18
CA GLU A 44 -10.28 17.01 -5.31
C GLU A 44 -8.97 16.85 -6.08
N GLN A 45 -7.84 16.70 -5.39
CA GLN A 45 -6.55 16.43 -6.01
C GLN A 45 -6.53 15.10 -6.78
N ALA A 46 -7.10 14.03 -6.20
CA ALA A 46 -7.20 12.75 -6.88
C ALA A 46 -8.04 12.84 -8.15
N LEU A 47 -9.18 13.52 -8.11
CA LEU A 47 -10.07 13.68 -9.27
C LEU A 47 -9.43 14.48 -10.41
N GLN A 48 -8.63 15.49 -10.09
CA GLN A 48 -7.96 16.35 -11.06
C GLN A 48 -6.66 15.74 -11.63
N ALA A 49 -6.11 14.72 -10.98
CA ALA A 49 -4.86 14.10 -11.40
C ALA A 49 -5.01 13.34 -12.73
N PRO A 50 -3.97 13.34 -13.59
CA PRO A 50 -3.97 12.54 -14.81
C PRO A 50 -4.15 11.05 -14.49
N SER A 51 -4.79 10.32 -15.40
CA SER A 51 -4.90 8.87 -15.27
C SER A 51 -3.52 8.23 -15.27
N SER A 52 -3.29 7.29 -14.36
CA SER A 52 -2.01 6.60 -14.20
C SER A 52 -2.25 5.16 -13.77
N ASP A 53 -1.50 4.24 -14.36
CA ASP A 53 -1.51 2.81 -14.03
C ASP A 53 -0.34 2.43 -13.09
N THR A 54 0.47 3.41 -12.65
CA THR A 54 1.68 3.16 -11.86
C THR A 54 1.38 2.48 -10.52
N LEU A 55 0.37 2.97 -9.78
CA LEU A 55 -0.02 2.36 -8.50
C LEU A 55 -0.51 0.92 -8.70
N ARG A 56 -1.34 0.70 -9.73
CA ARG A 56 -1.85 -0.63 -10.08
C ARG A 56 -0.72 -1.60 -10.38
N ARG A 57 0.24 -1.20 -11.23
CA ARG A 57 1.41 -2.02 -11.53
C ARG A 57 2.19 -2.37 -10.27
N ARG A 58 2.50 -1.38 -9.43
CA ARG A 58 3.21 -1.60 -8.17
C ARG A 58 2.51 -2.63 -7.30
N VAL A 59 1.19 -2.50 -7.10
CA VAL A 59 0.42 -3.44 -6.29
C VAL A 59 0.44 -4.85 -6.87
N LEU A 60 0.24 -4.99 -8.19
CA LEU A 60 0.26 -6.28 -8.87
C LEU A 60 1.66 -6.93 -8.91
N THR A 61 2.73 -6.17 -8.73
CA THR A 61 4.12 -6.69 -8.73
C THR A 61 4.68 -6.93 -7.34
N GLU A 62 4.33 -6.11 -6.35
CA GLU A 62 4.99 -6.10 -5.03
C GLU A 62 4.16 -6.76 -3.94
N PHE A 63 2.83 -6.63 -4.00
CA PHE A 63 1.92 -6.93 -2.88
C PHE A 63 0.94 -8.07 -3.21
N THR A 64 1.43 -9.13 -3.85
CA THR A 64 0.64 -10.32 -4.18
C THR A 64 0.66 -11.35 -3.04
N TRP A 65 -0.31 -12.27 -3.06
CA TRP A 65 -0.37 -13.38 -2.11
C TRP A 65 0.83 -14.32 -2.22
N GLU A 66 1.32 -14.57 -3.44
CA GLU A 66 2.50 -15.41 -3.67
C GLU A 66 3.74 -14.80 -3.02
N ARG A 67 3.93 -13.48 -3.14
CA ARG A 67 5.06 -12.79 -2.51
C ARG A 67 4.95 -12.78 -1.00
N ALA A 68 3.76 -12.58 -0.46
CA ALA A 68 3.51 -12.68 0.97
C ALA A 68 3.87 -14.08 1.50
N ALA A 69 3.41 -15.14 0.81
CA ALA A 69 3.73 -16.52 1.18
C ALA A 69 5.23 -16.82 1.10
N GLN A 70 5.92 -16.36 0.06
CA GLN A 70 7.36 -16.51 -0.09
C GLN A 70 8.13 -15.78 1.02
N ALA A 71 7.75 -14.54 1.35
CA ALA A 71 8.37 -13.77 2.42
C ALA A 71 8.18 -14.45 3.78
N THR A 72 6.97 -14.94 4.08
CA THR A 72 6.69 -15.69 5.32
C THR A 72 7.52 -16.96 5.41
N LEU A 73 7.58 -17.76 4.33
CA LEU A 73 8.39 -18.98 4.29
C LEU A 73 9.87 -18.67 4.50
N HIS A 74 10.39 -17.63 3.83
CA HIS A 74 11.77 -17.21 3.98
C HIS A 74 12.10 -16.84 5.42
N SER A 75 11.24 -16.07 6.10
CA SER A 75 11.46 -15.73 7.51
C SER A 75 11.47 -16.95 8.43
N TYR A 76 10.59 -17.94 8.19
CA TYR A 76 10.64 -19.19 8.95
C TYR A 76 11.93 -19.97 8.72
N GLN A 77 12.41 -20.05 7.47
CA GLN A 77 13.68 -20.69 7.16
C GLN A 77 14.85 -19.98 7.87
N GLN A 78 14.90 -18.65 7.86
CA GLN A 78 15.94 -17.88 8.54
C GLN A 78 16.03 -18.20 10.04
N VAL A 79 14.88 -18.22 10.73
CA VAL A 79 14.83 -18.52 12.17
C VAL A 79 15.27 -19.97 12.44
N LEU A 80 14.84 -20.94 11.64
CA LEU A 80 15.22 -22.35 11.80
C LEU A 80 16.70 -22.62 11.47
N THR A 81 17.30 -21.85 10.57
CA THR A 81 18.73 -21.96 10.23
C THR A 81 19.66 -21.21 11.18
N THR A 82 19.13 -20.33 12.03
CA THR A 82 19.92 -19.63 13.03
C THR A 82 20.07 -20.55 14.24
N GLU A 83 21.21 -21.24 14.38
CA GLU A 83 21.52 -21.99 15.60
C GLU A 83 21.43 -21.05 16.80
N VAL A 84 20.60 -21.40 17.78
CA VAL A 84 20.60 -20.76 19.09
C VAL A 84 21.94 -21.09 19.73
N LYS A 85 22.91 -20.18 19.63
CA LYS A 85 24.12 -20.25 20.46
C LYS A 85 23.66 -20.14 21.91
N GLY A 86 23.68 -21.27 22.61
CA GLY A 86 23.53 -21.35 24.07
C GLY A 86 24.68 -20.68 24.79
#